data_AF-A0A2V9K7X3-F1
#
_entry.id   AF-A0A2V9K7X3-F1
#
_cell.length_a   1.000
_cell.length_b   1.000
_cell.length_c   1.000
_cell.angle_alpha   90.00
_cell.angle_beta   90.00
_cell.angle_gamma   90.00
#
_symmetry.space_group_name_H-M   'P 1'
#
loop_
_entity.id
_entity.type
_entity.pdbx_description
1 polymer ?
#
loop_
_entity_poly.entity_id
_entity_poly.type
_entity_poly.pdbx_seq_one_letter_code
_entity_poly.pdbx_strand_id
1 'polypeptide(L)'
;VTGRLGAFIEAHGRALVLVVLSFALAGVLCIFKLPIAIFPQTDFPRIVVLVDNGIAPVDVQMLSVTRPIEEAIRLVPGITTVRSVTARGS
;
A
#
# COMPACT_ATOMS: atom_id res chain seq x y z
N VAL A 1 -3.59 -0.93 47.01
CA VAL A 1 -3.95 -1.57 45.71
C VAL A 1 -3.05 -2.76 45.41
N THR A 2 -1.74 -2.63 45.60
CA THR A 2 -0.72 -3.67 45.33
C THR A 2 -0.93 -4.99 46.11
N GLY A 3 -1.36 -4.93 47.37
CA GLY A 3 -1.58 -6.14 48.20
C GLY A 3 -2.73 -7.05 47.76
N ARG A 4 -3.81 -6.49 47.17
CA ARG A 4 -4.95 -7.29 46.67
C ARG A 4 -4.60 -8.04 45.38
N LEU A 5 -3.73 -7.44 44.55
CA LEU A 5 -3.19 -8.07 43.34
C LEU A 5 -2.23 -9.22 43.67
N GLY A 6 -1.34 -9.03 44.64
CA GLY A 6 -0.42 -10.08 45.09
C GLY A 6 -1.16 -11.33 45.58
N ALA A 7 -2.16 -11.16 46.45
CA ALA A 7 -2.98 -12.26 46.97
C ALA A 7 -3.77 -12.98 45.86
N PHE A 8 -4.24 -12.25 44.84
CA PHE A 8 -4.95 -12.83 43.70
C PHE A 8 -4.05 -13.69 42.82
N ILE A 9 -2.80 -13.24 42.59
CA ILE A 9 -1.79 -13.95 41.81
C ILE A 9 -1.35 -15.23 42.53
N GLU A 10 -1.16 -15.19 43.86
CA GLU A 10 -0.87 -16.40 44.65
C GLU A 10 -2.01 -17.42 44.58
N ALA A 11 -3.26 -16.96 44.67
CA ALA A 11 -4.43 -17.85 44.59
C ALA A 11 -4.63 -18.49 43.21
N HIS A 12 -4.26 -17.80 42.12
CA HIS A 12 -4.56 -18.22 40.74
C HIS A 12 -3.32 -18.43 39.85
N GLY A 13 -2.13 -18.57 40.44
CA GLY A 13 -0.87 -18.62 39.70
C GLY A 13 -0.81 -19.68 38.60
N ARG A 14 -1.43 -20.85 38.81
CA ARG A 14 -1.49 -21.93 37.79
C ARG A 14 -2.29 -21.51 36.55
N ALA A 15 -3.42 -20.83 36.74
CA ALA A 15 -4.24 -20.32 35.65
C ALA A 15 -3.49 -19.22 34.88
N LEU A 16 -2.79 -18.33 35.61
CA LEU A 16 -1.98 -17.27 35.01
C LEU A 16 -0.87 -17.85 34.12
N VAL A 17 -0.16 -18.88 34.59
CA VAL A 17 0.89 -19.56 33.82
C VAL A 17 0.33 -20.17 32.53
N LEU A 18 -0.84 -20.83 32.60
CA LEU A 18 -1.48 -21.39 31.40
C LEU A 18 -1.86 -20.30 30.40
N VAL A 19 -2.38 -19.17 30.87
CA VAL A 19 -2.71 -18.03 30.00
C VAL A 19 -1.45 -17.49 29.32
N VAL A 20 -0.39 -17.21 30.08
CA VAL A 20 0.88 -16.72 29.53
C VAL A 20 1.46 -17.71 28.51
N LEU A 21 1.43 -19.00 28.82
CA LEU A 21 1.92 -20.05 27.92
C LEU A 21 1.11 -20.11 26.62
N SER A 22 -0.22 -19.94 26.70
CA SER A 22 -1.09 -19.95 25.52
C SER A 22 -0.80 -18.77 24.58
N PHE A 23 -0.58 -17.57 25.12
CA PHE A 23 -0.18 -16.41 24.33
C PHE A 23 1.23 -16.56 23.75
N ALA A 24 2.17 -17.10 24.52
CA ALA A 24 3.52 -17.38 24.02
C ALA A 24 3.47 -18.37 22.83
N LEU A 25 2.69 -19.44 22.94
CA LEU A 25 2.52 -20.42 21.86
C LEU A 25 1.85 -19.79 20.64
N ALA A 26 0.80 -19.00 20.83
CA ALA A 26 0.14 -18.27 19.74
C ALA A 26 1.11 -17.32 19.02
N GLY A 27 1.96 -16.60 19.77
CA GLY A 27 3.00 -15.74 19.21
C GLY A 27 4.02 -16.51 18.37
N VAL A 28 4.51 -17.65 18.88
CA VAL A 28 5.44 -18.55 18.14
C VAL A 28 4.79 -19.08 16.86
N LEU A 29 3.50 -19.38 16.86
CA LEU A 29 2.81 -19.83 15.64
C LEU A 29 2.60 -18.68 14.64
N CYS A 30 2.30 -17.47 15.12
CA CYS A 30 2.06 -16.30 14.27
C CYS A 30 3.32 -15.71 13.66
N ILE A 31 4.48 -15.81 14.31
CA ILE A 31 5.73 -15.18 13.83
C ILE A 31 6.13 -15.65 12.43
N PHE A 32 5.89 -16.93 12.11
CA PHE A 32 6.21 -17.52 10.81
C PHE A 32 5.27 -17.05 9.68
N LYS A 33 4.14 -16.41 10.03
CA LYS A 33 3.18 -15.87 9.07
C LYS A 33 3.30 -14.36 8.88
N LEU A 34 4.18 -13.68 9.62
CA LEU A 34 4.36 -12.25 9.47
C LEU A 34 5.07 -11.94 8.14
N PRO A 35 4.45 -11.14 7.26
CA PRO A 35 5.10 -10.75 6.01
C PRO A 35 6.31 -9.86 6.31
N ILE A 36 7.46 -10.22 5.76
CA ILE A 36 8.68 -9.42 5.85
C ILE A 36 8.78 -8.59 4.57
N ALA A 37 8.79 -7.27 4.70
CA ALA A 37 8.99 -6.36 3.58
C ALA A 37 10.16 -5.43 3.90
N ILE A 38 11.05 -5.23 2.91
CA ILE A 38 12.19 -4.31 3.02
C ILE A 38 11.70 -2.86 3.00
N PHE A 39 10.55 -2.63 2.35
CA PHE A 39 9.88 -1.34 2.30
C PHE A 39 8.50 -1.43 2.96
N PRO A 40 8.03 -0.33 3.58
CA PRO A 40 6.64 -0.24 4.00
C PRO A 40 5.73 -0.40 2.78
N GLN A 41 4.49 -0.87 3.02
CA GLN A 41 3.43 -0.81 2.01
C GLN A 41 3.10 0.67 1.78
N THR A 42 3.68 1.26 0.74
CA THR A 42 3.38 2.62 0.31
C THR A 42 2.66 2.54 -1.02
N ASP A 43 1.42 3.05 -1.05
CA ASP A 43 0.68 3.23 -2.28
C ASP A 43 1.15 4.52 -2.95
N PHE A 44 1.73 4.39 -4.14
CA PHE A 44 2.01 5.52 -5.03
C PHE A 44 0.93 5.54 -6.13
N PRO A 45 -0.23 6.19 -5.89
CA PRO A 45 -1.33 6.17 -6.84
C PRO A 45 -0.89 6.80 -8.17
N ARG A 46 -0.87 5.98 -9.23
CA ARG A 46 -0.54 6.40 -10.58
C ARG A 46 -1.61 5.88 -11.54
N ILE A 47 -2.09 6.77 -12.39
CA ILE A 47 -2.96 6.43 -13.52
C ILE A 47 -2.08 6.42 -14.77
N VAL A 48 -2.12 5.32 -15.53
CA VAL A 48 -1.39 5.20 -16.80
C VAL A 48 -2.41 5.11 -17.92
N VAL A 49 -2.30 6.04 -18.89
CA VAL A 49 -3.15 6.09 -20.08
C VAL A 49 -2.27 5.78 -21.28
N LEU A 50 -2.58 4.70 -21.99
CA LEU A 50 -1.89 4.25 -23.20
C LEU A 50 -2.82 4.49 -24.39
N VAL A 51 -2.33 5.15 -25.43
CA VAL A 51 -3.13 5.48 -26.61
C VAL A 51 -2.33 5.19 -27.87
N ASP A 52 -2.84 4.29 -28.69
CA ASP A 52 -2.29 3.94 -29.99
C ASP A 52 -3.06 4.68 -31.10
N ASN A 53 -2.33 5.30 -32.03
CA ASN A 53 -2.87 5.97 -33.22
C ASN A 53 -2.22 5.44 -34.51
N GLY A 54 -1.81 4.17 -34.52
CA GLY A 54 -1.15 3.53 -35.64
C GLY A 54 0.13 4.27 -36.06
N ILE A 55 0.28 4.55 -37.35
CA ILE A 55 1.45 5.25 -37.90
C ILE A 55 1.11 6.72 -38.14
N ALA A 56 1.00 7.48 -37.05
CA ALA A 56 0.91 8.93 -37.10
C ALA A 56 2.30 9.58 -36.94
N PRO A 57 2.60 10.70 -37.63
CA PRO A 57 3.77 11.53 -37.31
C PRO A 57 3.69 12.04 -35.87
N VAL A 58 4.85 12.18 -35.21
CA VAL A 58 4.92 12.57 -33.80
C VAL A 58 4.26 13.94 -33.54
N ASP A 59 4.44 14.90 -34.45
CA ASP A 59 3.84 16.23 -34.32
C ASP A 59 2.31 16.20 -34.37
N VAL A 60 1.76 15.35 -35.25
CA VAL A 60 0.31 15.17 -35.39
C VAL A 60 -0.22 14.45 -34.16
N GLN A 61 0.46 13.40 -33.68
CA GLN A 61 0.04 12.66 -32.49
C GLN A 61 0.09 13.52 -31.22
N MET A 62 1.09 14.39 -31.09
CA MET A 62 1.18 15.34 -30.00
C MET A 62 -0.02 16.31 -29.97
N LEU A 63 -0.39 16.87 -31.13
CA LEU A 63 -1.47 17.84 -31.22
C LEU A 63 -2.87 17.22 -31.14
N SER A 64 -3.06 16.04 -31.75
CA SER A 64 -4.37 15.39 -31.85
C SER A 64 -4.71 14.48 -30.68
N VAL A 65 -3.72 13.91 -30.00
CA VAL A 65 -3.93 12.92 -28.94
C VAL A 65 -3.37 13.42 -27.62
N THR A 66 -2.07 13.70 -27.56
CA THR A 66 -1.39 13.99 -26.29
C THR A 66 -1.91 15.27 -25.65
N ARG A 67 -2.01 16.37 -26.40
CA ARG A 67 -2.46 17.67 -25.87
C ARG A 67 -3.90 17.64 -25.34
N PRO A 68 -4.90 17.15 -26.10
CA PRO A 68 -6.28 17.09 -25.60
C PRO A 68 -6.41 16.25 -24.32
N ILE A 69 -5.70 15.13 -24.24
CA ILE A 69 -5.71 14.26 -23.05
C ILE A 69 -5.05 14.97 -21.87
N GLU A 70 -3.92 15.64 -22.09
CA GLU A 70 -3.24 16.39 -21.04
C GLU A 70 -4.11 17.53 -20.49
N GLU A 71 -4.78 18.28 -21.36
CA GLU A 71 -5.72 19.33 -20.97
C GLU A 71 -6.91 18.77 -20.20
N ALA A 72 -7.50 17.66 -20.66
CA ALA A 72 -8.61 17.00 -19.97
C ALA A 72 -8.21 16.49 -18.58
N ILE A 73 -7.03 15.87 -18.45
CA ILE A 73 -6.51 15.35 -17.17
C ILE A 73 -6.21 16.50 -16.21
N ARG A 74 -5.68 17.63 -16.67
CA ARG A 74 -5.39 18.79 -15.81
C ARG A 74 -6.63 19.37 -15.12
N LEU A 75 -7.83 19.13 -15.66
CA LEU A 75 -9.09 19.56 -15.04
C LEU A 75 -9.52 18.66 -13.87
N VAL A 76 -8.94 17.47 -13.73
CA VAL A 76 -9.32 16.51 -12.69
C VAL A 76 -8.74 16.95 -11.34
N PRO A 77 -9.58 17.18 -10.32
CA PRO A 77 -9.11 17.57 -8.99
C PRO A 77 -8.29 16.44 -8.34
N GLY A 78 -7.20 16.81 -7.66
CA GLY A 78 -6.35 15.86 -6.93
C GLY A 78 -5.13 15.35 -7.70
N ILE A 79 -4.94 15.76 -8.96
CA ILE A 79 -3.74 15.44 -9.73
C ILE A 79 -2.63 16.43 -9.40
N THR A 80 -1.50 15.92 -8.92
CA THR A 80 -0.31 16.73 -8.56
C THR A 80 0.68 16.85 -9.70
N THR A 81 0.88 15.75 -10.45
CA THR A 81 1.87 15.67 -11.53
C THR A 81 1.29 14.92 -12.71
N VAL A 82 1.40 15.52 -13.90
CA VAL A 82 1.10 14.88 -15.19
C VAL A 82 2.41 14.74 -15.97
N ARG A 83 2.69 13.56 -16.50
CA ARG A 83 3.82 13.30 -17.41
C ARG A 83 3.31 12.62 -18.67
N SER A 84 3.52 13.25 -19.80
CA SER A 84 3.21 12.73 -21.13
C SER A 84 4.49 12.31 -21.86
N VAL A 85 4.42 11.20 -22.61
CA VAL A 85 5.48 10.75 -23.52
C VAL A 85 4.78 10.42 -24.84
N THR A 86 5.27 10.97 -25.94
CA THR A 86 4.74 10.69 -27.29
C THR A 86 5.86 10.15 -28.14
N ALA A 87 5.68 8.94 -28.66
CA ALA A 87 6.66 8.25 -29.48
C ALA A 87 5.95 7.54 -30.64
N ARG A 88 6.67 7.36 -31.74
CA ARG A 88 6.17 6.59 -32.88
C ARG A 88 6.18 5.10 -32.52
N GLY A 89 4.99 4.51 -32.32
CA GLY A 89 4.82 3.07 -32.09
C GLY A 89 4.91 2.61 -30.63
N SER A 90 4.38 3.39 -29.68
CA SER A 90 4.19 2.98 -28.27
C SER A 90 2.72 2.91 -27.89
#